data_AF-A0A941BDE2-F1
#
_entry.id   AF-A0A941BDE2-F1
#
_cell.length_a   1.000
_cell.length_b   1.000
_cell.length_c   1.000
_cell.angle_alpha   90.00
_cell.angle_beta   90.00
_cell.angle_gamma   90.00
#
_symmetry.space_group_name_H-M   'P 1'
#
loop_
_entity.id
_entity.type
_entity.pdbx_description
1 polymer ?
#
loop_
_entity_poly.entity_id
_entity_poly.type
_entity_poly.pdbx_seq_one_letter_code
_entity_poly.pdbx_strand_id
1 'polypeptide(L)'
;MTRVLGLLLLAAVVSVGLLGLGWAIAGSIGLVAATPLVALVVTLPLQNALSQAALETTRLATAHALRGKRAYRGRLIGVIEDEDGHWWLHVADLRRVLDGLPDTTRLLAATRGRSTPDTWRLDAHVRADALIELLDAAHARPTRQFTQWLRQEMAADARRRERAGTARPR
;
A
#
# COMPACT_ATOMS: atom_id res chain seq x y z
N MET A 1 -7.32 12.32 -2.17
CA MET A 1 -6.45 13.49 -2.43
C MET A 1 -7.21 14.76 -2.84
N THR A 2 -8.06 14.75 -3.88
CA THR A 2 -8.75 15.97 -4.39
C THR A 2 -9.59 16.71 -3.34
N ARG A 3 -10.30 15.99 -2.47
CA ARG A 3 -11.11 16.58 -1.37
C ARG A 3 -10.26 17.28 -0.30
N VAL A 4 -9.10 16.72 0.05
CA VAL A 4 -8.20 17.31 1.05
C VAL A 4 -7.49 18.53 0.48
N LEU A 5 -7.07 18.45 -0.79
CA LEU A 5 -6.50 19.60 -1.51
C LEU A 5 -7.50 20.76 -1.57
N GLY A 6 -8.79 20.47 -1.85
CA GLY A 6 -9.85 21.47 -1.86
C GLY A 6 -10.10 22.11 -0.50
N LEU A 7 -10.09 21.34 0.59
CA LEU A 7 -10.24 21.87 1.96
C LEU A 7 -9.05 22.74 2.38
N LEU A 8 -7.83 22.37 2.01
CA LEU A 8 -6.64 23.18 2.28
C LEU A 8 -6.66 24.49 1.50
N LEU A 9 -7.05 24.47 0.22
CA LEU A 9 -7.20 25.68 -0.59
C LEU A 9 -8.28 26.61 -0.02
N LEU A 10 -9.43 26.05 0.37
CA LEU A 10 -10.50 26.83 0.99
C LEU A 10 -10.04 27.47 2.32
N ALA A 11 -9.35 26.70 3.18
CA ALA A 11 -8.80 27.21 4.43
C ALA A 11 -7.74 28.31 4.20
N ALA A 12 -6.90 28.18 3.18
CA ALA A 12 -5.93 29.20 2.79
C ALA A 12 -6.61 30.48 2.30
N VAL A 13 -7.63 30.37 1.45
CA VAL A 13 -8.41 31.53 0.96
C VAL A 13 -9.11 32.25 2.11
N VAL A 14 -9.74 31.50 3.03
CA VAL A 14 -10.41 32.06 4.21
C VAL A 14 -9.40 32.76 5.14
N SER A 15 -8.22 32.17 5.31
CA SER A 15 -7.16 32.72 6.17
C SER A 15 -6.58 34.01 5.58
N VAL A 16 -6.33 34.06 4.26
CA VAL A 16 -5.92 35.28 3.57
C VAL A 16 -7.00 36.35 3.66
N GLY A 17 -8.27 35.96 3.52
CA GLY A 17 -9.42 36.87 3.71
C GLY A 17 -9.48 37.47 5.11
N LEU A 18 -9.33 36.66 6.16
CA LEU A 18 -9.34 37.11 7.56
C LEU A 18 -8.17 38.04 7.88
N LEU A 19 -6.96 37.73 7.40
CA LEU A 19 -5.78 38.57 7.61
C LEU A 19 -5.89 39.89 6.84
N GLY A 20 -6.40 39.86 5.61
CA GLY A 20 -6.65 41.07 4.81
C GLY A 20 -7.72 41.97 5.44
N LEU A 21 -8.79 41.37 5.96
CA LEU A 21 -9.85 42.10 6.67
C LEU A 21 -9.34 42.70 7.99
N GLY A 22 -8.57 41.93 8.75
CA GLY A 22 -7.94 42.40 10.00
C GLY A 22 -6.99 43.57 9.76
N TRP A 23 -6.18 43.50 8.69
CA TRP A 23 -5.32 44.60 8.28
C TRP A 23 -6.11 45.85 7.87
N ALA A 24 -7.18 45.69 7.09
CA ALA A 24 -7.98 46.81 6.61
C ALA A 24 -8.69 47.57 7.73
N ILE A 25 -9.11 46.88 8.81
CA ILE A 25 -9.85 47.48 9.92
C ILE A 25 -8.91 48.08 10.98
N ALA A 26 -7.85 47.36 11.35
CA ALA A 26 -7.05 47.68 12.53
C ALA A 26 -5.52 47.58 12.31
N GLY A 27 -5.08 47.48 11.06
CA GLY A 27 -3.67 47.42 10.68
C GLY A 27 -2.93 46.23 11.32
N SER A 28 -1.78 46.51 11.93
CA SER A 28 -0.93 45.50 12.57
C SER A 28 -1.56 44.86 13.81
N ILE A 29 -2.41 45.58 14.55
CA ILE A 29 -3.11 45.03 15.74
C ILE A 29 -4.17 44.01 15.30
N GLY A 30 -4.86 44.28 14.19
CA GLY A 30 -5.83 43.37 13.60
C GLY A 30 -5.22 42.05 13.10
N LEU A 31 -3.98 42.09 12.59
CA LEU A 31 -3.22 40.88 12.24
C LEU A 31 -2.99 39.99 13.46
N VAL A 32 -2.48 40.56 14.56
CA VAL A 32 -2.17 39.81 15.79
C VAL A 32 -3.44 39.17 16.36
N ALA A 33 -4.55 39.91 16.37
CA ALA A 33 -5.84 39.41 16.83
C ALA A 33 -6.46 38.32 15.91
N ALA A 34 -6.18 38.35 14.61
CA ALA A 34 -6.68 37.36 13.65
C ALA A 34 -5.88 36.04 13.65
N THR A 35 -4.63 36.05 14.14
CA THR A 35 -3.76 34.86 14.22
C THR A 35 -4.41 33.62 14.86
N PRO A 36 -5.07 33.70 16.04
CA PRO A 36 -5.72 32.53 16.64
C PRO A 36 -6.90 32.00 15.82
N LEU A 37 -7.65 32.88 15.12
CA LEU A 37 -8.75 32.46 14.24
C LEU A 37 -8.23 31.70 13.02
N VAL A 38 -7.14 32.18 12.42
CA VAL A 38 -6.45 31.49 11.32
C VAL A 38 -5.92 30.14 11.78
N ALA A 39 -5.28 30.09 12.96
CA ALA A 39 -4.80 28.84 13.54
C ALA A 39 -5.94 27.82 13.70
N LEU A 40 -7.10 28.26 14.22
CA LEU A 40 -8.26 27.39 14.39
C LEU A 40 -8.77 26.80 13.06
N VAL A 41 -8.87 27.64 12.02
CA VAL A 41 -9.36 27.24 10.69
C VAL A 41 -8.41 26.26 10.00
N VAL A 42 -7.10 26.42 10.18
CA VAL A 42 -6.08 25.57 9.55
C VAL A 42 -5.87 24.25 10.31
N THR A 43 -6.18 24.19 11.60
CA THR A 43 -5.88 23.02 12.43
C THR A 43 -6.58 21.74 11.94
N LEU A 44 -7.88 21.80 11.64
CA LEU A 44 -8.66 20.63 11.19
C LEU A 44 -8.19 20.06 9.83
N PRO A 45 -8.01 20.85 8.76
CA PRO A 45 -7.51 20.32 7.50
C PRO A 45 -6.07 19.83 7.61
N LEU A 46 -5.24 20.46 8.46
CA LEU A 46 -3.87 20.02 8.72
C LEU A 46 -3.84 18.66 9.41
N GLN A 47 -4.67 18.45 10.44
CA GLN A 47 -4.79 17.14 11.11
C GLN A 47 -5.29 16.05 10.17
N ASN A 48 -6.24 16.35 9.28
CA ASN A 48 -6.70 15.40 8.27
C ASN A 48 -5.63 15.09 7.22
N ALA A 49 -4.84 16.08 6.81
CA ALA A 49 -3.72 15.85 5.90
C ALA A 49 -2.62 15.01 6.56
N LEU A 50 -2.29 15.30 7.82
CA LEU A 50 -1.31 14.56 8.61
C LEU A 50 -1.77 13.14 8.91
N SER A 51 -3.04 12.91 9.22
CA SER A 51 -3.57 11.56 9.47
C SER A 51 -3.55 10.72 8.19
N GLN A 52 -3.86 11.30 7.03
CA GLN A 52 -3.72 10.62 5.74
C GLN A 52 -2.27 10.33 5.40
N ALA A 53 -1.36 11.29 5.60
CA ALA A 53 0.07 11.09 5.40
C ALA A 53 0.64 10.03 6.37
N ALA A 54 0.18 10.02 7.63
CA ALA A 54 0.56 9.02 8.62
C ALA A 54 0.06 7.63 8.21
N LEU A 55 -1.18 7.51 7.73
CA LEU A 55 -1.73 6.26 7.22
C LEU A 55 -1.01 5.78 5.94
N GLU A 56 -0.59 6.69 5.06
CA GLU A 56 0.18 6.34 3.86
C GLU A 56 1.60 5.91 4.21
N THR A 57 2.26 6.61 5.14
CA THR A 57 3.62 6.29 5.59
C THR A 57 3.65 5.00 6.39
N THR A 58 2.67 4.71 7.25
CA THR A 58 2.57 3.42 7.91
C THR A 58 2.34 2.32 6.89
N ARG A 59 1.40 2.47 5.95
CA ARG A 59 1.19 1.50 4.86
C ARG A 59 2.45 1.25 4.03
N LEU A 60 3.21 2.29 3.70
CA LEU A 60 4.48 2.18 2.99
C LEU A 60 5.55 1.47 3.83
N ALA A 61 5.57 1.72 5.14
CA ALA A 61 6.47 1.08 6.09
C ALA A 61 6.11 -0.39 6.32
N THR A 62 4.83 -0.77 6.46
CA THR A 62 4.38 -2.17 6.51
C THR A 62 4.69 -2.86 5.18
N ALA A 63 4.43 -2.22 4.05
CA ALA A 63 4.75 -2.76 2.73
C ALA A 63 6.26 -2.95 2.49
N HIS A 64 7.14 -2.21 3.19
CA HIS A 64 8.58 -2.44 3.18
C HIS A 64 9.02 -3.50 4.20
N ALA A 65 8.40 -3.55 5.37
CA ALA A 65 8.69 -4.52 6.42
C ALA A 65 8.28 -5.96 6.04
N LEU A 66 7.28 -6.12 5.17
CA LEU A 66 6.75 -7.41 4.71
C LEU A 66 7.42 -7.93 3.42
N ARG A 67 8.54 -7.33 2.99
CA ARG A 67 9.32 -7.78 1.83
C ARG A 67 10.24 -8.94 2.21
N GLY A 68 9.81 -10.15 1.88
CA GLY A 68 10.60 -11.37 1.93
C GLY A 68 11.17 -11.77 0.57
N LYS A 69 12.18 -12.63 0.58
CA LYS A 69 12.58 -13.42 -0.59
C LYS A 69 12.40 -14.90 -0.27
N ARG A 70 11.78 -15.65 -1.18
CA ARG A 70 11.64 -17.10 -1.08
C ARG A 70 12.43 -17.77 -2.20
N ALA A 71 13.12 -18.86 -1.87
CA ALA A 71 13.94 -19.58 -2.83
C ALA A 71 13.15 -20.74 -3.46
N TYR A 72 13.12 -20.80 -4.80
CA TYR A 72 12.57 -21.92 -5.55
C TYR A 72 13.58 -22.35 -6.62
N ARG A 73 14.03 -23.62 -6.55
CA ARG A 73 15.01 -24.20 -7.50
C ARG A 73 16.25 -23.32 -7.71
N GLY A 74 16.77 -22.74 -6.63
CA GLY A 74 17.94 -21.84 -6.65
C GLY A 74 17.68 -20.43 -7.17
N ARG A 75 16.44 -20.07 -7.53
CA ARG A 75 16.05 -18.71 -7.89
C ARG A 75 15.31 -18.03 -6.73
N LEU A 76 15.60 -16.75 -6.51
CA LEU A 76 14.92 -15.95 -5.49
C LEU A 76 13.70 -15.28 -6.10
N ILE A 77 12.58 -15.37 -5.40
CA ILE A 77 11.31 -14.75 -5.77
C ILE A 77 10.97 -13.71 -4.70
N GLY A 78 10.79 -12.46 -5.12
CA GLY A 78 10.28 -11.41 -4.25
C GLY A 78 8.84 -11.71 -3.82
N VAL A 79 8.60 -11.69 -2.51
CA VAL A 79 7.28 -11.89 -1.90
C VAL A 79 6.99 -10.71 -0.99
N ILE A 80 5.81 -10.12 -1.17
CA ILE A 80 5.25 -9.13 -0.27
C ILE A 80 4.04 -9.76 0.41
N GLU A 81 3.98 -9.70 1.72
CA GLU A 81 2.79 -10.11 2.47
C GLU A 81 1.89 -8.89 2.72
N ASP A 82 0.58 -9.09 2.63
CA ASP A 82 -0.44 -8.08 2.95
C ASP A 82 -0.85 -8.14 4.43
N GLU A 83 -1.57 -7.13 4.92
CA GLU A 83 -2.14 -7.11 6.27
C GLU A 83 -3.11 -8.29 6.50
N ASP A 84 -3.79 -8.72 5.43
CA ASP A 84 -4.67 -9.90 5.41
C ASP A 84 -3.90 -11.24 5.36
N GLY A 85 -2.56 -11.22 5.33
CA GLY A 85 -1.72 -12.41 5.25
C GLY A 85 -1.67 -13.06 3.85
N HIS A 86 -2.14 -12.34 2.83
CA HIS A 86 -2.03 -12.77 1.43
C HIS A 86 -0.63 -12.50 0.88
N TRP A 87 -0.14 -13.41 0.05
CA TRP A 87 1.15 -13.27 -0.60
C TRP A 87 1.02 -12.66 -1.99
N TRP A 88 1.92 -11.72 -2.27
CA TRP A 88 2.07 -11.03 -3.54
C TRP A 88 3.45 -11.33 -4.11
N LEU A 89 3.49 -12.01 -5.25
CA LEU A 89 4.71 -12.48 -5.88
C LEU A 89 5.12 -11.54 -7.01
N HIS A 90 6.41 -11.24 -7.07
CA HIS A 90 6.97 -10.36 -8.09
C HIS A 90 6.97 -11.01 -9.48
N VAL A 91 6.31 -10.40 -10.47
CA VAL A 91 6.07 -10.99 -11.79
C VAL A 91 7.36 -11.22 -12.57
N ALA A 92 8.34 -10.32 -12.47
CA ALA A 92 9.60 -10.49 -13.19
C ALA A 92 10.38 -11.72 -12.70
N ASP A 93 10.33 -12.02 -11.39
CA ASP A 93 10.97 -13.22 -10.85
C ASP A 93 10.18 -14.48 -11.22
N LEU A 94 8.85 -14.40 -11.22
CA LEU A 94 8.00 -15.50 -11.69
C LEU A 94 8.30 -15.87 -13.15
N ARG A 95 8.48 -14.88 -14.03
CA ARG A 95 8.83 -15.11 -15.45
C ARG A 95 10.21 -15.74 -15.65
N ARG A 96 11.12 -15.56 -14.70
CA ARG A 96 12.38 -16.30 -14.70
C ARG A 96 12.13 -17.76 -14.32
N VAL A 97 11.22 -18.04 -13.42
CA VAL A 97 11.04 -19.40 -12.88
C VAL A 97 10.11 -20.26 -13.73
N LEU A 98 9.07 -19.65 -14.30
CA LEU A 98 8.00 -20.31 -15.04
C LEU A 98 8.01 -19.85 -16.49
N ASP A 99 8.26 -20.79 -17.39
CA ASP A 99 8.10 -20.58 -18.82
C ASP A 99 6.61 -20.60 -19.19
N GLY A 100 6.19 -19.68 -20.05
CA GLY A 100 4.80 -19.63 -20.56
C GLY A 100 3.78 -18.91 -19.66
N LEU A 101 4.24 -18.05 -18.74
CA LEU A 101 3.34 -17.14 -18.01
C LEU A 101 2.60 -16.19 -18.98
N PRO A 102 1.29 -15.96 -18.79
CA PRO A 102 0.55 -14.97 -19.57
C PRO A 102 1.14 -13.56 -19.43
N ASP A 103 0.77 -12.67 -20.35
CA ASP A 103 1.15 -11.27 -20.27
C ASP A 103 0.74 -10.65 -18.93
N THR A 104 1.55 -9.70 -18.45
CA THR A 104 1.35 -8.99 -17.18
C THR A 104 -0.08 -8.44 -17.09
N THR A 105 -0.63 -7.92 -18.19
CA THR A 105 -2.01 -7.41 -18.26
C THR A 105 -3.05 -8.49 -17.96
N ARG A 106 -2.87 -9.72 -18.48
CA ARG A 106 -3.78 -10.84 -18.21
C ARG A 106 -3.63 -11.37 -16.79
N LEU A 107 -2.39 -11.41 -16.28
CA LEU A 107 -2.11 -11.77 -14.89
C LEU A 107 -2.77 -10.78 -13.90
N LEU A 108 -2.64 -9.49 -14.16
CA LEU A 108 -3.25 -8.44 -13.35
C LEU A 108 -4.79 -8.45 -13.43
N ALA A 109 -5.34 -8.77 -14.60
CA ALA A 109 -6.78 -8.95 -14.77
C ALA A 109 -7.32 -10.14 -13.96
N ALA A 110 -6.57 -11.25 -13.90
CA ALA A 110 -6.94 -12.43 -13.10
C ALA A 110 -6.99 -12.15 -11.59
N THR A 111 -6.17 -11.20 -11.10
CA THR A 111 -6.25 -10.68 -9.72
C THR A 111 -7.50 -9.83 -9.42
N ARG A 112 -8.52 -9.81 -10.29
CA ARG A 112 -9.80 -9.08 -10.13
C ARG A 112 -9.60 -7.58 -9.83
N GLY A 113 -8.64 -6.93 -10.48
CA GLY A 113 -8.35 -5.52 -10.24
C GLY A 113 -7.77 -5.20 -8.85
N ARG A 114 -7.46 -6.23 -8.04
CA ARG A 114 -6.64 -6.07 -6.84
C ARG A 114 -5.19 -6.08 -7.29
N SER A 115 -4.77 -4.99 -7.89
CA SER A 115 -3.37 -4.60 -7.92
C SER A 115 -3.20 -3.64 -6.77
N THR A 116 -2.48 -3.99 -5.70
CA THR A 116 -1.81 -3.00 -4.85
C THR A 116 -0.91 -3.73 -3.84
N PRO A 117 0.26 -3.15 -3.50
CA PRO A 117 0.30 -1.87 -2.82
C PRO A 117 0.30 -0.71 -3.81
N ASP A 118 -0.49 0.30 -3.52
CA ASP A 118 -0.76 1.47 -4.38
C ASP A 118 0.54 2.20 -4.69
N THR A 119 1.15 1.89 -5.83
CA THR A 119 2.22 2.72 -6.37
C THR A 119 2.41 2.38 -7.84
N TRP A 120 2.04 3.33 -8.68
CA TRP A 120 2.53 3.59 -10.04
C TRP A 120 4.07 3.58 -10.20
N ARG A 121 4.82 3.08 -9.20
CA ARG A 121 6.28 3.00 -9.10
C ARG A 121 6.81 1.65 -8.64
N LEU A 122 5.95 0.69 -8.28
CA LEU A 122 6.40 -0.65 -7.91
C LEU A 122 6.22 -1.60 -9.10
N ASP A 123 7.21 -2.47 -9.29
CA ASP A 123 7.15 -3.53 -10.28
C ASP A 123 5.90 -4.40 -10.08
N ALA A 124 5.39 -5.00 -11.16
CA ALA A 124 4.13 -5.74 -11.12
C ALA A 124 4.20 -6.94 -10.14
N HIS A 125 3.20 -7.05 -9.26
CA HIS A 125 3.01 -8.19 -8.35
C HIS A 125 1.67 -8.88 -8.62
N VAL A 126 1.62 -10.20 -8.40
CA VAL A 126 0.41 -11.03 -8.57
C VAL A 126 0.15 -11.77 -7.26
N ARG A 127 -1.10 -11.80 -6.84
CA ARG A 127 -1.52 -12.53 -5.64
C ARG A 127 -1.34 -14.04 -5.84
N ALA A 128 -0.74 -14.70 -4.85
CA ALA A 128 -0.45 -16.14 -4.87
C ALA A 128 -1.70 -16.98 -5.17
N ASP A 129 -2.83 -16.68 -4.54
CA ASP A 129 -4.07 -17.46 -4.73
C ASP A 129 -4.58 -17.39 -6.18
N ALA A 130 -4.58 -16.18 -6.76
CA ALA A 130 -4.99 -15.99 -8.15
C ALA A 130 -4.01 -16.63 -9.13
N LEU A 131 -2.71 -16.59 -8.81
CA LEU A 131 -1.70 -17.30 -9.58
C LEU A 131 -1.94 -18.81 -9.52
N ILE A 132 -2.19 -19.38 -8.34
CA ILE A 132 -2.48 -20.80 -8.17
C ILE A 132 -3.68 -21.23 -9.01
N GLU A 133 -4.79 -20.49 -8.96
CA GLU A 133 -5.98 -20.74 -9.78
C GLU A 133 -5.65 -20.74 -11.28
N LEU A 134 -4.87 -19.76 -11.73
CA LEU A 134 -4.46 -19.62 -13.13
C LEU A 134 -3.52 -20.76 -13.57
N LEU A 135 -2.56 -21.13 -12.73
CA LEU A 135 -1.59 -22.17 -13.01
C LEU A 135 -2.23 -23.57 -12.98
N ASP A 136 -3.21 -23.79 -12.10
CA ASP A 136 -4.00 -25.01 -12.08
C ASP A 136 -4.82 -25.15 -13.37
N ALA A 137 -5.34 -24.05 -13.92
CA ALA A 137 -6.02 -24.06 -15.21
C ALA A 137 -5.08 -24.39 -16.39
N ALA A 138 -3.81 -23.98 -16.35
CA ALA A 138 -2.84 -24.18 -17.44
C ALA A 138 -2.29 -25.62 -17.55
N HIS A 139 -2.51 -26.49 -16.56
CA HIS A 139 -2.20 -27.94 -16.56
C HIS A 139 -0.76 -28.38 -16.91
N ALA A 140 0.21 -27.47 -17.06
CA ALA A 140 1.59 -27.83 -17.38
C ALA A 140 2.36 -28.41 -16.17
N ARG A 141 3.22 -29.40 -16.43
CA ARG A 141 3.99 -30.14 -15.42
C ARG A 141 4.90 -29.26 -14.52
N PRO A 142 5.72 -28.32 -15.06
CA PRO A 142 6.55 -27.45 -14.21
C PRO A 142 5.69 -26.54 -13.32
N THR A 143 4.51 -26.16 -13.81
CA THR A 143 3.55 -25.31 -13.13
C THR A 143 2.98 -25.98 -11.88
N ARG A 144 2.68 -27.29 -11.95
CA ARG A 144 2.21 -28.07 -10.80
C ARG A 144 3.23 -28.13 -9.66
N GLN A 145 4.52 -28.30 -9.98
CA GLN A 145 5.59 -28.32 -8.98
C GLN A 145 5.71 -26.98 -8.27
N PHE A 146 5.59 -25.89 -9.02
CA PHE A 146 5.62 -24.54 -8.47
C PHE A 146 4.41 -24.28 -7.57
N THR A 147 3.19 -24.62 -8.02
CA THR A 147 1.97 -24.49 -7.22
C THR A 147 2.06 -25.28 -5.91
N GLN A 148 2.56 -26.53 -5.96
CA GLN A 148 2.72 -27.35 -4.76
C GLN A 148 3.73 -26.73 -3.79
N TRP A 149 4.88 -26.27 -4.28
CA TRP A 149 5.86 -25.57 -3.46
C TRP A 149 5.29 -24.31 -2.82
N LEU A 150 4.58 -23.49 -3.61
CA LEU A 150 3.99 -22.24 -3.14
C LEU A 150 2.98 -22.50 -2.00
N ARG A 151 2.11 -23.51 -2.17
CA ARG A 151 1.17 -23.95 -1.11
C ARG A 151 1.89 -24.41 0.15
N GLN A 152 2.97 -25.19 0.01
CA GLN A 152 3.75 -25.66 1.15
C GLN A 152 4.42 -24.52 1.92
N GLU A 153 5.01 -23.57 1.21
CA GLU A 153 5.71 -22.44 1.82
C GLU A 153 4.72 -21.49 2.52
N MET A 154 3.56 -21.21 1.89
CA MET A 154 2.48 -20.44 2.51
C MET A 154 1.97 -21.13 3.78
N ALA A 155 1.75 -22.45 3.75
CA ALA A 155 1.32 -23.21 4.93
C ALA A 155 2.40 -23.28 6.01
N ALA A 156 3.69 -23.27 5.64
CA ALA A 156 4.79 -23.21 6.60
C ALA A 156 4.84 -21.85 7.30
N ASP A 157 4.64 -20.77 6.55
CA ASP A 157 4.66 -19.41 7.09
C ASP A 157 3.43 -19.12 7.97
N ALA A 158 2.24 -19.58 7.56
CA ALA A 158 1.04 -19.55 8.41
C ALA A 158 1.29 -20.23 9.77
N ARG A 159 1.93 -21.41 9.77
CA ARG A 159 2.31 -22.11 11.01
C ARG A 159 3.37 -21.37 11.83
N ARG A 160 4.33 -20.69 11.19
CA ARG A 160 5.30 -19.83 11.91
C ARG A 160 4.57 -18.66 12.57
N ARG A 161 3.60 -18.05 11.89
CA ARG A 161 2.77 -16.96 12.43
C ARG A 161 1.93 -17.40 13.62
N GLU A 162 1.29 -18.56 13.56
CA GLU A 162 0.53 -19.10 14.70
C GLU A 162 1.42 -19.26 15.93
N ARG A 163 2.63 -19.82 15.76
CA ARG A 163 3.60 -19.99 16.86
C ARG A 163 4.12 -18.66 17.40
N ALA A 164 4.38 -17.68 16.53
CA ALA A 164 4.82 -16.36 16.94
C ALA A 164 3.69 -15.56 17.63
N GLY A 165 2.44 -15.75 17.18
CA GLY A 165 1.24 -15.14 17.76
C GLY A 165 0.91 -15.68 19.15
N THR A 166 1.15 -16.98 19.40
CA THR A 166 1.05 -17.56 20.76
C THR A 166 2.12 -17.08 21.74
N ALA A 167 3.18 -16.41 21.27
CA ALA A 167 4.27 -15.88 22.11
C ALA A 167 4.06 -14.41 22.55
N ARG A 168 2.91 -13.80 22.24
CA ARG A 168 2.56 -12.46 22.72
C ARG A 168 1.77 -12.61 24.04
N PRO A 169 2.40 -12.46 25.23
CA PRO A 169 1.64 -12.42 26.47
C PRO A 169 0.70 -11.21 26.41
N ARG A 170 -0.57 -11.45 26.78
CA ARG A 170 -1.51 -10.39 27.11
C ARG A 170 -1.03 -9.64 28.35
#